data_AF-A0A9P8G4R7-F1
#
_entry.id   AF-A0A9P8G4R7-F1
#
_cell.length_a   1.000
_cell.length_b   1.000
_cell.length_c   1.000
_cell.angle_alpha   90.00
_cell.angle_beta   90.00
_cell.angle_gamma   90.00
#
_symmetry.space_group_name_H-M   'P 1'
#
loop_
_entity.id
_entity.type
_entity.pdbx_description
1 polymer ?
#
loop_
_entity_poly.entity_id
_entity_poly.type
_entity_poly.pdbx_seq_one_letter_code
_entity_poly.pdbx_strand_id
1 'polypeptide(L)'
;MTEKSSTASDGAPANARTHDLSINNNFSNRIFTRAALKTVAKVNKSDGFCSAISHKLIIKTGPWVDLTEAATMKFDPENTSIPAPKVHCSFVHKGRM
;
A
#
# COMPACT_ATOMS: atom_id res chain seq x y z
N MET A 1 1.74 -19.72 30.33
CA MET A 1 0.57 -19.07 29.68
C MET A 1 0.46 -17.68 30.25
N THR A 2 0.83 -16.67 29.47
CA THR A 2 0.61 -15.27 29.85
C THR A 2 0.25 -14.54 28.57
N GLU A 3 -1.04 -14.29 28.44
CA GLU A 3 -1.70 -13.59 27.35
C GLU A 3 -1.14 -12.16 27.28
N LYS A 4 -0.52 -11.79 26.14
CA LYS A 4 -0.33 -10.37 25.83
C LYS A 4 -1.54 -9.88 25.07
N SER A 5 -2.41 -9.29 25.88
CA SER A 5 -3.51 -8.40 25.60
C SER A 5 -3.36 -7.61 24.30
N SER A 6 -4.37 -7.81 23.45
CA SER A 6 -4.75 -6.96 22.33
C SER A 6 -4.92 -5.52 22.81
N THR A 7 -3.99 -4.63 22.48
CA THR A 7 -4.24 -3.19 22.57
C THR A 7 -5.12 -2.80 21.38
N ALA A 8 -6.42 -2.79 21.64
CA ALA A 8 -7.41 -2.11 20.83
C ALA A 8 -6.90 -0.69 20.56
N SER A 9 -6.66 -0.39 19.28
CA SER A 9 -6.23 0.93 18.85
C SER A 9 -7.42 1.88 18.94
N ASP A 10 -7.54 2.55 20.09
CA ASP A 10 -8.45 3.68 20.33
C ASP A 10 -8.20 4.84 19.37
N GLY A 11 -9.26 5.63 19.14
CA GLY A 11 -9.46 6.65 18.11
C GLY A 11 -8.34 7.67 17.86
N ALA A 12 -7.25 7.22 17.24
CA ALA A 12 -6.25 8.08 16.62
C ALA A 12 -6.84 8.65 15.32
N PRO A 13 -6.64 9.95 15.02
CA PRO A 13 -7.11 10.50 13.76
C PRO A 13 -6.46 9.70 12.63
N ALA A 14 -7.26 9.29 11.62
CA ALA A 14 -6.84 8.37 10.57
C ALA A 14 -5.49 8.77 9.92
N ASN A 15 -5.18 10.08 9.90
CA ASN A 15 -3.92 10.62 9.42
C ASN A 15 -2.68 10.13 10.20
N ALA A 16 -2.76 9.92 11.52
CA ALA A 16 -1.62 9.52 12.35
C ALA A 16 -1.19 8.06 12.08
N ARG A 17 -2.16 7.14 11.93
CA ARG A 17 -1.88 5.74 11.54
C ARG A 17 -1.39 5.62 10.10
N THR A 18 -1.87 6.53 9.24
CA THR A 18 -1.49 6.57 7.82
C THR A 18 0.00 6.86 7.63
N HIS A 19 0.60 7.70 8.47
CA HIS A 19 2.02 8.02 8.37
C HIS A 19 2.91 6.83 8.76
N ASP A 20 2.55 6.10 9.80
CA ASP A 20 3.32 4.97 10.32
C ASP A 20 3.26 3.74 9.38
N LEU A 21 2.12 3.52 8.73
CA LEU A 21 1.92 2.42 7.79
C LEU A 21 2.44 2.72 6.36
N SER A 22 2.89 3.95 6.10
CA SER A 22 3.39 4.34 4.78
C SER A 22 4.80 3.79 4.52
N ILE A 23 4.93 2.92 3.53
CA ILE A 23 6.19 2.23 3.20
C ILE A 23 6.90 3.02 2.10
N ASN A 24 8.16 3.39 2.32
CA ASN A 24 9.01 4.06 1.33
C ASN A 24 8.34 5.26 0.65
N ASN A 25 7.77 6.14 1.47
CA ASN A 25 7.02 7.32 1.03
C ASN A 25 7.95 8.49 0.63
N ASN A 26 8.79 8.26 -0.38
CA ASN A 26 9.67 9.28 -0.94
C ASN A 26 8.95 10.12 -2.02
N PHE A 27 9.37 11.39 -2.17
CA PHE A 27 8.80 12.30 -3.18
C PHE A 27 8.93 11.74 -4.60
N SER A 28 10.07 11.12 -4.92
CA SER A 28 10.30 10.47 -6.21
C SER A 28 9.27 9.36 -6.48
N ASN A 29 9.01 8.49 -5.50
CA ASN A 29 8.04 7.40 -5.64
C ASN A 29 6.64 7.96 -5.89
N ARG A 30 6.25 9.05 -5.22
CA ARG A 30 4.97 9.72 -5.48
C ARG A 30 4.86 10.23 -6.91
N ILE A 31 5.92 10.85 -7.44
CA ILE A 31 5.93 11.34 -8.82
C ILE A 31 5.89 10.18 -9.80
N PHE A 32 6.74 9.17 -9.63
CA PHE A 32 6.81 8.02 -10.52
C PHE A 32 5.51 7.23 -10.55
N THR A 33 4.90 6.94 -9.39
CA THR A 33 3.62 6.23 -9.32
C THR A 33 2.51 7.01 -10.01
N ARG A 34 2.46 8.33 -9.86
CA ARG A 34 1.47 9.19 -10.56
C ARG A 34 1.70 9.26 -12.06
N ALA A 35 2.95 9.40 -12.48
CA ALA A 35 3.32 9.39 -13.89
C ALA A 35 2.96 8.04 -14.52
N ALA A 36 3.31 6.94 -13.85
CA ALA A 36 2.97 5.59 -14.27
C ALA A 36 1.45 5.40 -14.35
N LEU A 37 0.68 5.81 -13.35
CA LEU A 37 -0.78 5.69 -13.37
C LEU A 37 -1.39 6.47 -14.54
N LYS A 38 -0.92 7.69 -14.81
CA LYS A 38 -1.43 8.52 -15.93
C LYS A 38 -1.08 7.92 -17.29
N THR A 39 0.10 7.32 -17.42
CA THR A 39 0.54 6.65 -18.64
C THR A 39 -0.20 5.33 -18.85
N VAL A 40 -0.31 4.50 -17.80
CA VAL A 40 -0.97 3.19 -17.84
C VAL A 40 -2.47 3.34 -18.04
N ALA A 41 -3.13 4.32 -17.42
CA ALA A 41 -4.54 4.61 -17.64
C ALA A 41 -4.89 4.92 -19.10
N LYS A 42 -3.89 5.35 -19.90
CA LYS A 42 -4.08 5.64 -21.33
C LYS A 42 -3.83 4.44 -22.23
N VAL A 43 -3.00 3.48 -21.79
CA VAL A 43 -2.50 2.38 -22.62
C VAL A 43 -3.16 1.05 -22.29
N ASN A 44 -3.54 0.84 -21.03
CA ASN A 44 -3.99 -0.46 -20.55
C ASN A 44 -5.39 -0.35 -19.92
N LYS A 45 -6.21 -1.39 -20.10
CA LYS A 45 -7.50 -1.49 -19.40
C LYS A 45 -7.19 -1.82 -17.95
N SER A 46 -7.25 -0.82 -17.07
CA SER A 46 -7.14 -1.02 -15.62
C SER A 46 -8.35 -1.80 -15.12
N ASP A 47 -8.12 -2.87 -14.35
CA ASP A 47 -9.19 -3.70 -13.80
C ASP A 47 -9.63 -3.15 -12.44
N GLY A 48 -10.34 -2.02 -12.48
CA GLY A 48 -10.80 -1.30 -11.30
C GLY A 48 -9.64 -0.70 -10.50
N PHE A 49 -9.35 -1.26 -9.32
CA PHE A 49 -8.33 -0.76 -8.38
C PHE A 49 -6.91 -1.23 -8.70
N CYS A 50 -6.74 -2.21 -9.58
CA CYS A 50 -5.43 -2.75 -9.93
C CYS A 50 -5.01 -2.28 -11.33
N SER A 51 -3.89 -1.58 -11.40
CA SER A 51 -3.26 -1.11 -12.64
C SER A 51 -1.87 -1.72 -12.78
N ALA A 52 -1.70 -2.64 -13.73
CA ALA A 52 -0.40 -3.21 -14.04
C ALA A 52 0.45 -2.20 -14.84
N ILE A 53 1.59 -1.78 -14.29
CA ILE A 53 2.57 -0.97 -15.03
C ILE A 53 3.42 -1.87 -15.92
N SER A 54 3.82 -3.03 -15.38
CA SER A 54 4.63 -4.03 -16.06
C SER A 54 4.31 -5.42 -15.54
N HIS A 55 4.88 -6.47 -16.13
CA HIS A 55 4.69 -7.86 -15.69
C HIS A 55 5.11 -8.13 -14.24
N LYS A 56 5.92 -7.26 -13.62
CA LYS A 56 6.42 -7.42 -12.24
C LYS A 56 5.98 -6.32 -11.30
N LEU A 57 5.22 -5.33 -11.79
CA LEU A 57 4.85 -4.16 -11.00
C LEU A 57 3.39 -3.79 -11.23
N ILE A 58 2.64 -3.78 -10.13
CA ILE A 58 1.24 -3.45 -10.09
C ILE A 58 1.05 -2.31 -9.10
N ILE A 59 0.26 -1.31 -9.50
CA ILE A 59 -0.27 -0.31 -8.60
C ILE A 59 -1.66 -0.76 -8.17
N LYS A 60 -1.90 -0.81 -6.87
CA LYS A 60 -3.23 -0.83 -6.31
C LYS A 60 -3.60 0.59 -5.89
N THR A 61 -4.73 1.11 -6.35
CA THR A 61 -5.24 2.41 -5.91
C THR A 61 -6.75 2.42 -5.91
N GLY A 62 -7.34 2.98 -4.86
CA GLY A 62 -8.80 3.00 -4.71
C GLY A 62 -9.25 3.63 -3.39
N PRO A 63 -10.55 3.94 -3.27
CA PRO A 63 -11.12 4.44 -2.01
C PRO A 63 -11.29 3.33 -0.96
N TRP A 64 -11.22 2.06 -1.36
CA TRP A 64 -11.30 0.90 -0.47
C TRP A 64 -9.95 0.20 -0.25
N VAL A 65 -8.87 0.72 -0.85
CA VAL A 65 -7.52 0.18 -0.66
C VAL A 65 -6.94 0.86 0.58
N ASP A 66 -6.45 0.06 1.52
CA ASP A 66 -5.86 0.55 2.77
C ASP A 66 -4.34 0.31 2.81
N LEU A 67 -3.60 1.19 3.49
CA LEU A 67 -2.15 1.03 3.72
C LEU A 67 -1.85 -0.24 4.53
N THR A 68 -2.83 -0.72 5.29
CA THR A 68 -2.75 -1.99 6.02
C THR A 68 -2.45 -3.16 5.08
N GLU A 69 -2.96 -3.17 3.84
CA GLU A 69 -2.62 -4.22 2.85
C GLU A 69 -1.10 -4.28 2.63
N ALA A 70 -0.47 -3.11 2.45
CA ALA A 70 0.96 -3.01 2.23
C ALA A 70 1.77 -3.39 3.48
N ALA A 71 1.29 -3.02 4.68
CA ALA A 71 1.92 -3.42 5.93
C ALA A 71 1.88 -4.94 6.13
N THR A 72 0.75 -5.58 5.86
CA THR A 72 0.59 -7.04 5.94
C THR A 72 1.52 -7.74 4.95
N MET A 73 1.60 -7.28 3.70
CA MET A 73 2.51 -7.86 2.70
C MET A 73 4.00 -7.74 3.09
N LYS A 74 4.35 -6.78 3.94
CA LYS A 74 5.70 -6.67 4.51
C LYS A 74 5.88 -7.59 5.74
N PHE A 75 4.86 -7.72 6.57
CA PHE A 75 4.88 -8.52 7.79
C PHE A 75 4.88 -10.04 7.52
N ASP A 76 4.09 -10.51 6.54
CA ASP A 76 3.97 -11.93 6.21
C ASP A 76 5.31 -12.63 5.91
N PRO A 77 6.19 -12.12 5.03
CA PRO A 77 7.45 -12.78 4.74
C PRO A 77 8.48 -12.68 5.89
N GLU A 78 8.29 -11.75 6.83
CA GLU A 78 9.14 -11.63 8.03
C GLU A 78 8.76 -12.67 9.10
N ASN A 79 7.50 -13.12 9.11
CA ASN A 79 6.95 -13.98 10.17
C ASN A 79 6.52 -15.37 9.69
N THR A 80 6.49 -15.60 8.37
CA THR A 80 6.07 -16.87 7.78
C THR A 80 7.01 -17.30 6.65
N SER A 81 7.09 -18.60 6.39
CA SER A 81 7.87 -19.15 5.27
C SER A 81 7.16 -18.99 3.91
N ILE A 82 6.09 -18.20 3.85
CA ILE A 82 5.29 -18.01 2.64
C ILE A 82 5.83 -16.80 1.87
N PRO A 83 6.19 -16.95 0.60
CA PRO A 83 6.65 -15.82 -0.20
C PRO A 83 5.49 -14.86 -0.48
N ALA A 84 5.58 -13.64 0.04
CA ALA A 84 4.65 -12.56 -0.27
C ALA A 84 5.21 -11.61 -1.34
N PRO A 85 4.36 -10.91 -2.11
CA PRO A 85 4.83 -9.93 -3.07
C PRO A 85 5.49 -8.73 -2.38
N LYS A 86 6.58 -8.24 -2.97
CA LYS A 86 7.35 -7.11 -2.41
C LYS A 86 6.60 -5.78 -2.57
N VAL A 87 6.42 -5.06 -1.47
CA VAL A 87 5.92 -3.68 -1.50
C VAL A 87 7.06 -2.73 -1.83
N HIS A 88 6.91 -1.98 -2.92
CA HIS A 88 7.88 -0.97 -3.34
C HIS A 88 7.65 0.39 -2.66
N CYS A 89 6.39 0.81 -2.58
CA CYS A 89 5.94 2.01 -1.90
C CYS A 89 4.45 1.95 -1.58
N SER A 90 4.03 2.61 -0.50
CA SER A 90 2.63 2.88 -0.17
C SER A 90 2.49 4.29 0.39
N PHE A 91 1.47 5.04 -0.06
CA PHE A 91 1.27 6.42 0.37
C PHE A 91 -0.16 6.87 0.10
N VAL A 92 -0.61 7.91 0.82
CA VAL A 92 -1.90 8.55 0.56
C VAL A 92 -1.72 9.87 -0.20
N HIS A 93 -2.53 10.05 -1.23
CA HIS A 93 -2.60 11.27 -2.04
C HIS A 93 -4.06 11.71 -2.22
N LYS A 94 -4.41 12.89 -1.70
CA LYS A 94 -5.76 13.49 -1.80
C LYS A 94 -6.89 12.54 -1.33
N GLY A 95 -6.66 11.85 -0.21
CA GLY A 95 -7.62 10.89 0.36
C GLY A 95 -7.79 9.59 -0.43
N ARG A 96 -6.89 9.33 -1.41
CA ARG A 96 -6.79 8.04 -2.10
C ARG A 96 -5.46 7.40 -1.78
N MET A 97 -5.49 6.09 -1.58
CA MET A 97 -4.29 5.27 -1.37
C MET A 97 -3.86 4.63 -2.69
#